data_AF-A0A4D4M6G4-F1
#
_entry.id   AF-A0A4D4M6G4-F1
#
_cell.length_a   1.000
_cell.length_b   1.000
_cell.length_c   1.000
_cell.angle_alpha   90.00
_cell.angle_beta   90.00
_cell.angle_gamma   90.00
#
_symmetry.space_group_name_H-M   'P 1'
#
loop_
_entity.id
_entity.type
_entity.pdbx_description
1 polymer ?
#
loop_
_entity_poly.entity_id
_entity_poly.type
_entity_poly.pdbx_seq_one_letter_code
_entity_poly.pdbx_strand_id
1 'polypeptide(L)'
;MLLSRLAHVSREVAATSARSRKIALLAELFRDADADDVPIVIPYLAGRLPQGRLGIGWKLLGRPVTPASEPSLTVRDVDARLTAVGAVTGTGSQAGRGRLMGELMAAATDVEQAFLRGLLTGEVRQGALDAVAVEGLAEATGAPPADVRRAVMLAGSLQTVARALLAEGPGPWTASGSPSAARCCRCWRTRRDPWPRPSASWARVPSRRSSTASASSSTATATTYGSTPAPSTTSPTGCPNSPPPPWS
;
A
#
# COMPACT_ATOMS: atom_id res chain seq x y z
N MET A 1 13.76 12.20 0.96
CA MET A 1 14.52 11.75 -0.23
C MET A 1 14.54 12.85 -1.29
N LEU A 2 15.64 12.99 -2.04
CA LEU A 2 15.77 13.92 -3.17
C LEU A 2 14.94 13.48 -4.39
N LEU A 3 14.41 14.45 -5.13
CA LEU A 3 13.66 14.19 -6.37
C LEU A 3 14.57 13.60 -7.47
N SER A 4 15.81 14.06 -7.58
CA SER A 4 16.80 13.52 -8.53
C SER A 4 16.95 12.00 -8.43
N ARG A 5 17.06 11.44 -7.23
CA ARG A 5 17.14 9.98 -6.99
C ARG A 5 15.90 9.27 -7.55
N LEU A 6 14.71 9.82 -7.29
CA LEU A 6 13.46 9.28 -7.80
C LEU A 6 13.38 9.35 -9.33
N ALA A 7 13.78 10.47 -9.93
CA ALA A 7 13.80 10.67 -11.37
C ALA A 7 14.76 9.69 -12.07
N HIS A 8 15.93 9.43 -11.49
CA HIS A 8 16.87 8.43 -11.99
C HIS A 8 16.28 7.02 -11.97
N VAL A 9 15.72 6.59 -10.82
CA VAL A 9 15.10 5.26 -10.71
C VAL A 9 13.92 5.12 -11.65
N SER A 10 13.08 6.14 -11.78
CA SER A 10 11.95 6.15 -12.72
C SER A 10 12.41 5.90 -14.17
N ARG A 11 13.50 6.58 -14.59
CA ARG A 11 14.08 6.39 -15.92
C ARG A 11 14.64 4.98 -16.12
N GLU A 12 15.34 4.42 -15.13
CA GLU A 12 15.87 3.05 -15.22
C GLU A 12 14.76 1.99 -15.29
N VAL A 13 13.71 2.16 -14.47
CA VAL A 13 12.52 1.30 -14.50
C VAL A 13 11.80 1.39 -15.84
N ALA A 14 11.77 2.57 -16.48
CA ALA A 14 11.21 2.75 -17.80
C ALA A 14 12.07 2.12 -18.91
N ALA A 15 13.39 2.18 -18.80
CA ALA A 15 14.33 1.63 -19.78
C ALA A 15 14.43 0.10 -19.75
N THR A 16 14.13 -0.54 -18.61
CA THR A 16 14.21 -2.00 -18.49
C THR A 16 12.89 -2.69 -18.83
N SER A 17 12.98 -3.83 -19.51
CA SER A 17 11.85 -4.74 -19.77
C SER A 17 11.79 -5.90 -18.77
N ALA A 18 12.88 -6.18 -18.04
CA ALA A 18 12.96 -7.30 -17.12
C ALA A 18 12.23 -6.99 -15.81
N ARG A 19 11.15 -7.74 -15.54
CA ARG A 19 10.35 -7.58 -14.30
C ARG A 19 11.20 -7.70 -13.05
N SER A 20 12.07 -8.71 -12.95
CA SER A 20 12.96 -8.90 -11.80
C SER A 20 13.87 -7.70 -11.55
N ARG A 21 14.43 -7.10 -12.61
CA ARG A 21 15.24 -5.89 -12.48
C ARG A 21 14.42 -4.70 -11.98
N LYS A 22 13.17 -4.55 -12.43
CA LYS A 22 12.27 -3.50 -11.90
C LYS A 22 12.01 -3.70 -10.40
N ILE A 23 11.77 -4.94 -9.98
CA ILE A 23 11.55 -5.28 -8.56
C ILE A 23 12.78 -4.86 -7.74
N ALA A 24 13.98 -5.25 -8.15
CA ALA A 24 15.22 -4.91 -7.44
C ALA A 24 15.43 -3.39 -7.34
N LEU A 25 15.24 -2.65 -8.44
CA LEU A 25 15.36 -1.18 -8.45
C LEU A 25 14.35 -0.51 -7.48
N LEU A 26 13.11 -1.00 -7.46
CA LEU A 26 12.09 -0.50 -6.54
C LEU A 26 12.40 -0.88 -5.09
N ALA A 27 12.92 -2.08 -4.85
CA ALA A 27 13.32 -2.52 -3.53
C ALA A 27 14.46 -1.66 -2.97
N GLU A 28 15.46 -1.35 -3.79
CA GLU A 28 16.54 -0.42 -3.44
C GLU A 28 15.99 0.96 -3.11
N LEU A 29 15.12 1.51 -3.95
CA LEU A 29 14.49 2.80 -3.69
C LEU A 29 13.69 2.83 -2.38
N PHE A 30 12.91 1.79 -2.09
CA PHE A 30 12.10 1.74 -0.87
C PHE A 30 12.94 1.53 0.40
N ARG A 31 14.10 0.86 0.31
CA ARG A 31 15.06 0.77 1.43
C ARG A 31 15.67 2.12 1.78
N ASP A 32 15.92 2.95 0.77
CA ASP A 32 16.49 4.29 0.93
C ASP A 32 15.43 5.36 1.30
N ALA A 33 14.14 5.04 1.17
CA ALA A 33 13.06 6.00 1.35
C ALA A 33 12.56 6.05 2.81
N ASP A 34 12.31 7.26 3.30
CA ASP A 34 11.60 7.46 4.56
C ASP A 34 10.15 7.01 4.41
N ALA A 35 9.58 6.43 5.48
CA ALA A 35 8.19 6.01 5.53
C ALA A 35 7.21 7.15 5.17
N ASP A 36 7.58 8.40 5.46
CA ASP A 36 6.76 9.57 5.14
C ASP A 36 6.87 10.04 3.68
N ASP A 37 7.94 9.65 2.96
CA ASP A 37 8.09 9.97 1.53
C ASP A 37 7.33 8.97 0.64
N VAL A 38 7.21 7.72 1.10
CA VAL A 38 6.68 6.59 0.32
C VAL A 38 5.25 6.79 -0.21
N PRO A 39 4.32 7.39 0.55
CA PRO A 39 2.99 7.72 0.04
C PRO A 39 2.98 8.63 -1.19
N ILE A 40 4.05 9.39 -1.42
CA ILE A 40 4.23 10.29 -2.57
C ILE A 40 5.04 9.60 -3.67
N VAL A 41 6.10 8.88 -3.30
CA VAL A 41 6.99 8.16 -4.23
C VAL A 41 6.23 7.14 -5.07
N ILE A 42 5.39 6.31 -4.44
CA ILE A 42 4.64 5.25 -5.13
C ILE A 42 3.72 5.80 -6.23
N PRO A 43 2.84 6.78 -5.98
CA PRO A 43 2.02 7.36 -7.04
C PRO A 43 2.86 8.06 -8.11
N TYR A 44 3.94 8.77 -7.74
CA TYR A 44 4.81 9.43 -8.72
C TYR A 44 5.45 8.43 -9.70
N LEU A 45 5.94 7.30 -9.19
CA LEU A 45 6.46 6.21 -10.03
C LEU A 45 5.39 5.66 -10.96
N ALA A 46 4.14 5.54 -10.48
CA ALA A 46 2.99 5.13 -11.28
C ALA A 46 2.46 6.22 -12.23
N GLY A 47 3.13 7.37 -12.31
CA GLY A 47 2.74 8.52 -13.14
C GLY A 47 1.46 9.21 -12.68
N ARG A 48 1.17 9.13 -11.38
CA ARG A 48 0.00 9.74 -10.75
C ARG A 48 0.44 10.79 -9.74
N LEU A 49 -0.30 11.89 -9.71
CA LEU A 49 -0.20 12.89 -8.67
C LEU A 49 -1.21 12.58 -7.56
N PRO A 50 -0.80 12.56 -6.29
CA PRO A 50 -1.73 12.45 -5.15
C PRO A 50 -2.85 13.50 -5.19
N GLN A 51 -2.55 14.69 -5.71
CA GLN A 51 -3.48 15.82 -5.86
C GLN A 51 -4.47 15.64 -7.01
N GLY A 52 -4.27 14.66 -7.90
CA GLY A 52 -5.06 14.50 -9.11
C GLY A 52 -4.74 15.56 -10.18
N ARG A 53 -5.76 16.11 -10.82
CA ARG A 53 -5.58 17.09 -11.92
C ARG A 53 -5.39 18.49 -11.37
N LEU A 54 -4.20 19.06 -11.57
CA LEU A 54 -3.86 20.44 -11.16
C LEU A 54 -4.42 21.53 -12.10
N GLY A 55 -5.10 21.15 -13.18
CA GLY A 55 -5.62 22.08 -14.18
C GLY A 55 -4.53 22.95 -14.82
N ILE A 56 -3.34 22.37 -15.00
CA ILE A 56 -2.20 22.96 -15.71
C ILE A 56 -2.32 22.57 -17.18
N GLY A 57 -2.38 23.57 -18.07
CA GLY A 57 -2.42 23.35 -19.52
C GLY A 57 -1.03 23.10 -20.11
N TRP A 58 -0.98 22.43 -21.27
CA TRP A 58 0.25 22.15 -22.02
C TRP A 58 1.09 23.41 -22.29
N LYS A 59 0.44 24.56 -22.52
CA LYS A 59 1.11 25.85 -22.74
C LYS A 59 1.98 26.29 -21.56
N LEU A 60 1.58 25.96 -20.33
CA LEU A 60 2.32 26.31 -19.13
C LEU A 60 3.59 25.46 -18.98
N LEU A 61 3.51 24.20 -19.41
CA LEU A 61 4.60 23.22 -19.36
C LEU A 61 5.60 23.38 -20.52
N GLY A 62 5.16 23.93 -21.64
CA GLY A 62 6.00 24.14 -22.83
C GLY A 62 6.92 25.36 -22.74
N ARG A 63 6.83 26.18 -21.68
CA ARG A 63 7.73 27.34 -21.52
C ARG A 63 9.10 26.85 -21.04
N PRO A 64 10.19 27.14 -21.78
CA PRO A 64 11.54 26.76 -21.34
C PRO A 64 11.89 27.53 -20.06
N VAL A 65 12.45 26.82 -19.09
CA VAL A 65 12.92 27.36 -17.81
C VAL A 65 14.34 26.86 -17.58
N THR A 66 15.27 27.78 -17.30
CA THR A 66 16.65 27.43 -17.00
C THR A 66 16.71 26.49 -15.78
N PRO A 67 17.32 25.30 -15.91
CA PRO A 67 17.40 24.35 -14.81
C PRO A 67 18.42 24.79 -13.76
N ALA A 68 18.21 24.34 -12.52
CA ALA A 68 19.19 24.46 -11.45
C ALA A 68 20.43 23.58 -11.75
N SER A 69 21.61 24.03 -11.30
CA SER A 69 22.86 23.30 -11.49
C SER A 69 23.01 22.10 -10.56
N GLU A 70 22.42 22.17 -9.36
CA GLU A 70 22.52 21.13 -8.34
C GLU A 70 21.13 20.70 -7.84
N PRO A 71 20.93 19.41 -7.51
CA PRO A 71 19.67 18.90 -7.03
C PRO A 71 19.44 19.29 -5.57
N SER A 72 18.44 20.14 -5.31
CA SER A 72 18.04 20.55 -3.95
C SER A 72 16.60 20.18 -3.59
N LEU A 73 15.79 19.74 -4.56
CA LEU A 73 14.38 19.46 -4.34
C LEU A 73 14.17 18.11 -3.68
N THR A 74 13.40 18.08 -2.59
CA THR A 74 12.91 16.83 -2.02
C THR A 74 11.55 16.45 -2.61
N VAL A 75 11.20 15.16 -2.54
CA VAL A 75 9.89 14.67 -2.99
C VAL A 75 8.74 15.36 -2.24
N ARG A 76 8.89 15.58 -0.93
CA ARG A 76 7.88 16.29 -0.11
C ARG A 76 7.75 17.77 -0.46
N ASP A 77 8.87 18.45 -0.72
CA ASP A 77 8.82 19.87 -1.12
C ASP A 77 8.09 20.05 -2.45
N VAL A 78 8.35 19.14 -3.40
CA VAL A 78 7.67 19.13 -4.70
C VAL A 78 6.18 18.88 -4.52
N ASP A 79 5.81 17.90 -3.70
CA ASP A 79 4.41 17.58 -3.41
C ASP A 79 3.65 18.75 -2.77
N ALA A 80 4.27 19.42 -1.81
CA ALA A 80 3.73 20.63 -1.18
C ALA A 80 3.54 21.77 -2.18
N ARG A 81 4.53 21.99 -3.07
CA ARG A 81 4.45 23.02 -4.13
C ARG A 81 3.36 22.69 -5.14
N LEU A 82 3.24 21.44 -5.57
CA LEU A 82 2.17 21.00 -6.50
C LEU A 82 0.78 21.12 -5.84
N THR A 83 0.67 20.84 -4.55
CA THR A 83 -0.55 21.05 -3.77
C THR A 83 -0.94 22.53 -3.75
N ALA A 84 0.02 23.42 -3.51
CA ALA A 84 -0.21 24.87 -3.55
C ALA A 84 -0.69 25.33 -4.95
N VAL A 85 -0.13 24.78 -6.04
CA VAL A 85 -0.59 25.07 -7.41
C VAL A 85 -2.05 24.64 -7.60
N GLY A 86 -2.42 23.45 -7.14
CA GLY A 86 -3.79 22.93 -7.22
C GLY A 86 -4.81 23.75 -6.41
N ALA A 87 -4.37 24.35 -5.31
CA ALA A 87 -5.20 25.18 -4.44
C ALA A 87 -5.53 26.57 -5.02
N VAL A 88 -4.79 27.03 -6.04
CA VAL A 88 -5.06 28.33 -6.68
C VAL A 88 -6.40 28.27 -7.43
N THR A 89 -7.33 29.14 -7.04
CA THR A 89 -8.68 29.28 -7.60
C THR A 89 -9.08 30.76 -7.75
N GLY A 90 -10.12 31.04 -8.55
CA GLY A 90 -10.60 32.40 -8.82
C GLY A 90 -10.04 33.08 -10.09
N THR A 91 -10.36 34.35 -10.27
CA THR A 91 -9.88 35.17 -11.39
C THR A 91 -8.36 35.32 -11.33
N GLY A 92 -7.66 35.16 -12.46
CA GLY A 92 -6.19 35.20 -12.49
C GLY A 92 -5.48 33.90 -12.05
N SER A 93 -6.23 32.84 -11.73
CA SER A 93 -5.64 31.56 -11.30
C SER A 93 -4.58 31.01 -12.25
N GLN A 94 -4.76 31.17 -13.57
CA GLN A 94 -3.80 30.68 -14.55
C GLN A 94 -2.45 31.39 -14.45
N ALA A 95 -2.43 32.70 -14.18
CA ALA A 95 -1.19 33.43 -13.95
C ALA A 95 -0.52 33.00 -12.64
N GLY A 96 -1.31 32.82 -11.57
CA GLY A 96 -0.83 32.31 -10.28
C GLY A 96 -0.19 30.93 -10.40
N ARG A 97 -0.86 29.98 -11.05
CA ARG A 97 -0.32 28.64 -11.35
C ARG A 97 0.93 28.72 -12.22
N GLY A 98 0.96 29.60 -13.22
CA GLY A 98 2.11 29.86 -14.08
C GLY A 98 3.36 30.31 -13.34
N ARG A 99 3.20 31.19 -12.35
CA ARG A 99 4.30 31.64 -11.50
C ARG A 99 4.84 30.52 -10.64
N LEU A 100 3.98 29.86 -9.85
CA LEU A 100 4.36 28.77 -8.95
C LEU A 100 5.01 27.60 -9.70
N MET A 101 4.48 27.26 -10.88
CA MET A 101 5.07 26.23 -11.74
C MET A 101 6.44 26.66 -12.28
N GLY A 102 6.60 27.92 -12.66
CA GLY A 102 7.90 28.47 -13.07
C GLY A 102 8.94 28.39 -11.96
N GLU A 103 8.56 28.74 -10.72
CA GLU A 103 9.43 28.64 -9.54
C GLU A 103 9.83 27.20 -9.23
N LEU A 104 8.89 26.24 -9.37
CA LEU A 104 9.20 24.82 -9.21
C LEU A 104 10.19 24.34 -10.29
N MET A 105 9.94 24.66 -11.56
CA MET A 105 10.81 24.22 -12.66
C MET A 105 12.20 24.87 -12.60
N ALA A 106 12.30 26.12 -12.16
CA ALA A 106 13.59 26.81 -12.01
C ALA A 106 14.45 26.22 -10.89
N ALA A 107 13.82 25.70 -9.83
CA ALA A 107 14.50 25.00 -8.74
C ALA A 107 14.89 23.56 -9.10
N ALA A 108 14.35 23.01 -10.18
CA ALA A 108 14.61 21.65 -10.62
C ALA A 108 15.81 21.61 -11.59
N THR A 109 16.65 20.59 -11.44
CA THR A 109 17.67 20.23 -12.42
C THR A 109 17.06 19.75 -13.73
N ASP A 110 17.84 19.62 -14.81
CA ASP A 110 17.33 19.21 -16.12
C ASP A 110 16.64 17.83 -16.09
N VAL A 111 17.25 16.88 -15.37
CA VAL A 111 16.70 15.52 -15.18
C VAL A 111 15.38 15.57 -14.40
N GLU A 112 15.31 16.38 -13.34
CA GLU A 112 14.10 16.56 -12.54
C GLU A 112 12.99 17.26 -13.33
N GLN A 113 13.32 18.29 -14.12
CA GLN A 113 12.35 18.94 -14.98
C GLN A 113 11.76 17.98 -16.02
N ALA A 114 12.59 17.13 -16.64
CA ALA A 114 12.13 16.12 -17.58
C ALA A 114 11.15 15.13 -16.92
N PHE A 115 11.50 14.66 -15.71
CA PHE A 115 10.64 13.81 -14.91
C PHE A 115 9.31 14.48 -14.55
N LEU A 116 9.34 15.73 -14.07
CA LEU A 116 8.14 16.49 -13.69
C LEU A 116 7.24 16.73 -14.90
N ARG A 117 7.79 17.05 -16.08
CA ARG A 117 7.01 17.19 -17.32
C ARG A 117 6.27 15.90 -17.64
N GLY A 118 6.98 14.76 -17.67
CA GLY A 118 6.36 13.46 -17.95
C GLY A 118 5.29 13.06 -16.92
N LEU A 119 5.51 13.38 -15.64
CA LEU A 119 4.54 13.15 -14.57
C LEU A 119 3.27 14.01 -14.76
N LEU A 120 3.43 15.27 -15.14
CA LEU A 120 2.32 16.23 -15.30
C LEU A 120 1.54 16.03 -16.60
N THR A 121 2.19 15.59 -17.68
CA THR A 121 1.50 15.23 -18.93
C THR A 121 0.85 13.84 -18.86
N GLY A 122 1.20 13.04 -17.86
CA GLY A 122 0.69 11.68 -17.68
C GLY A 122 1.26 10.70 -18.71
N GLU A 123 2.46 10.98 -19.23
CA GLU A 123 3.22 10.08 -20.11
C GLU A 123 3.83 8.90 -19.34
N VAL A 124 3.94 9.00 -18.02
CA VAL A 124 4.40 7.91 -17.14
C VAL A 124 3.26 6.90 -16.91
N ARG A 125 2.74 6.29 -17.97
CA ARG A 125 1.75 5.19 -17.86
C ARG A 125 2.45 3.84 -17.83
N GLN A 126 3.19 3.58 -16.76
CA GLN A 126 3.72 2.25 -16.46
C GLN A 126 2.55 1.37 -15.96
N GLY A 127 1.65 0.96 -16.87
CA GLY A 127 0.45 0.17 -16.60
C GLY A 127 0.74 -1.26 -16.14
N ALA A 128 1.40 -1.39 -14.99
CA ALA A 128 1.72 -2.60 -14.24
C ALA A 128 2.54 -2.27 -12.97
N LEU A 129 2.96 -1.01 -12.78
CA LEU A 129 3.94 -0.68 -11.77
C LEU A 129 3.44 -0.87 -10.35
N ASP A 130 2.14 -0.67 -10.09
CA ASP A 130 1.56 -0.93 -8.77
C ASP A 130 1.81 -2.40 -8.34
N ALA A 131 1.67 -3.36 -9.27
CA ALA A 131 1.94 -4.77 -8.98
C ALA A 131 3.43 -5.06 -8.77
N VAL A 132 4.32 -4.37 -9.49
CA VAL A 132 5.78 -4.52 -9.31
C VAL A 132 6.26 -3.81 -8.03
N ALA A 133 5.62 -2.72 -7.65
CA ALA A 133 5.90 -1.97 -6.42
C ALA A 133 5.54 -2.77 -5.17
N VAL A 134 4.46 -3.58 -5.22
CA VAL A 134 4.15 -4.53 -4.14
C VAL A 134 5.28 -5.53 -3.94
N GLU A 135 5.80 -6.12 -5.02
CA GLU A 135 6.92 -7.07 -4.95
C GLU A 135 8.20 -6.38 -4.46
N GLY A 136 8.50 -5.18 -4.96
CA GLY A 136 9.66 -4.40 -4.53
C GLY A 136 9.59 -4.01 -3.05
N LEU A 137 8.40 -3.68 -2.54
CA LEU A 137 8.18 -3.39 -1.13
C LEU A 137 8.37 -4.63 -0.25
N ALA A 138 7.87 -5.78 -0.70
CA ALA A 138 8.08 -7.06 -0.03
C ALA A 138 9.58 -7.39 0.07
N GLU A 139 10.32 -7.23 -1.03
CA GLU A 139 11.77 -7.42 -1.05
C GLU A 139 12.52 -6.40 -0.16
N ALA A 140 12.13 -5.13 -0.19
CA ALA A 140 12.74 -4.08 0.63
C ALA A 140 12.60 -4.33 2.14
N THR A 141 11.47 -4.92 2.55
CA THR A 141 11.10 -5.12 3.96
C THR A 141 11.35 -6.55 4.44
N GLY A 142 11.74 -7.47 3.55
CA GLY A 142 11.86 -8.90 3.82
C GLY A 142 10.52 -9.59 4.10
N ALA A 143 9.38 -8.92 3.85
CA ALA A 143 8.06 -9.47 4.09
C ALA A 143 7.67 -10.48 2.99
N PRO A 144 6.89 -11.53 3.29
CA PRO A 144 6.38 -12.43 2.26
C PRO A 144 5.47 -11.68 1.27
N PRO A 145 5.69 -11.76 -0.06
CA PRO A 145 4.89 -10.99 -1.04
C PRO A 145 3.40 -11.31 -1.03
N ALA A 146 3.02 -12.53 -0.63
CA ALA A 146 1.62 -12.92 -0.47
C ALA A 146 0.92 -12.12 0.65
N ASP A 147 1.64 -11.82 1.73
CA ASP A 147 1.09 -11.09 2.86
C ASP A 147 1.00 -9.60 2.57
N VAL A 148 1.99 -9.03 1.86
CA VAL A 148 1.91 -7.64 1.37
C VAL A 148 0.73 -7.48 0.41
N ARG A 149 0.53 -8.39 -0.56
CA ARG A 149 -0.63 -8.37 -1.46
C ARG A 149 -1.96 -8.43 -0.69
N ARG A 150 -2.06 -9.32 0.29
CA ARG A 150 -3.26 -9.43 1.14
C ARG A 150 -3.52 -8.16 1.93
N ALA A 151 -2.48 -7.59 2.53
CA ALA A 151 -2.56 -6.32 3.24
C ALA A 151 -3.07 -5.19 2.34
N VAL A 152 -2.52 -5.06 1.13
CA VAL A 152 -2.96 -4.03 0.16
C VAL A 152 -4.41 -4.24 -0.24
N MET A 153 -4.83 -5.47 -0.49
CA MET A 153 -6.23 -5.82 -0.78
C MET A 153 -7.17 -5.42 0.38
N LEU A 154 -6.76 -5.64 1.63
CA LEU A 154 -7.57 -5.29 2.81
C LEU A 154 -7.58 -3.79 3.12
N ALA A 155 -6.44 -3.11 2.97
CA ALA A 155 -6.30 -1.69 3.21
C ALA A 155 -6.88 -0.85 2.06
N GLY A 156 -6.89 -1.38 0.84
CA GLY A 156 -7.30 -0.68 -0.38
C GLY A 156 -6.28 0.35 -0.88
N SER A 157 -5.09 0.40 -0.29
CA SER A 157 -4.04 1.38 -0.64
C SER A 157 -2.65 0.78 -0.40
N LEU A 158 -1.83 0.77 -1.46
CA LEU A 158 -0.43 0.38 -1.37
C LEU A 158 0.38 1.38 -0.54
N GLN A 159 0.11 2.68 -0.71
CA GLN A 159 0.76 3.77 0.01
C GLN A 159 0.64 3.62 1.53
N THR A 160 -0.57 3.29 1.98
CA THR A 160 -0.89 3.03 3.39
C THR A 160 -0.06 1.87 3.95
N VAL A 161 -0.06 0.75 3.24
CA VAL A 161 0.67 -0.47 3.65
C VAL A 161 2.17 -0.25 3.63
N ALA A 162 2.68 0.46 2.63
CA ALA A 162 4.09 0.75 2.46
C ALA A 162 4.63 1.65 3.58
N ARG A 163 3.90 2.71 3.94
CA ARG A 163 4.25 3.57 5.09
C ARG A 163 4.32 2.76 6.38
N ALA A 164 3.31 1.93 6.65
CA ALA A 164 3.26 1.11 7.85
C ALA A 164 4.41 0.09 7.90
N LEU A 165 4.66 -0.63 6.81
CA LEU A 165 5.73 -1.64 6.73
C LEU A 165 7.12 -1.02 6.88
N LEU A 166 7.35 0.18 6.32
CA LEU A 166 8.65 0.85 6.42
C LEU A 166 8.87 1.52 7.78
N ALA A 167 7.81 2.00 8.44
CA ALA A 167 7.90 2.60 9.76
C ALA A 167 8.02 1.57 10.89
N GLU A 168 7.30 0.45 10.79
CA GLU A 168 7.14 -0.51 11.88
C GLU A 168 7.83 -1.87 11.60
N GLY A 169 8.31 -2.07 10.38
CA GLY A 169 8.82 -3.36 9.91
C GLY A 169 7.70 -4.38 9.65
N PRO A 170 8.06 -5.62 9.26
CA PRO A 170 7.10 -6.71 9.16
C PRO A 170 6.53 -7.04 10.54
N GLY A 171 5.31 -6.56 10.80
CA GLY A 171 4.59 -6.82 12.06
C GLY A 171 3.88 -8.18 12.09
N PRO A 172 3.18 -8.53 13.19
CA PRO A 172 2.49 -9.82 13.34
C PRO A 172 1.34 -10.06 12.33
N TRP A 173 1.00 -9.07 11.50
CA TRP A 173 0.03 -9.14 10.41
C TRP A 173 0.61 -9.68 9.10
N THR A 174 1.94 -9.71 8.96
CA THR A 174 2.67 -10.40 7.88
C THR A 174 3.11 -11.80 8.29
N ALA A 175 2.79 -12.26 9.50
CA ALA A 175 2.95 -13.66 9.90
C ALA A 175 1.69 -14.44 9.51
N SER A 176 1.87 -15.45 8.65
CA SER A 176 0.80 -16.30 8.13
C SER A 176 -0.11 -16.85 9.24
N GLY A 177 -1.39 -16.49 9.23
CA GLY A 177 -2.45 -17.27 9.89
C GLY A 177 -3.18 -16.66 11.10
N SER A 178 -2.93 -15.40 11.51
CA SER A 178 -3.69 -14.82 12.63
C SER A 178 -4.96 -14.05 12.17
N PRO A 179 -6.16 -14.38 12.68
CA PRO A 179 -7.39 -13.60 12.46
C PRO A 179 -7.37 -12.20 13.12
N SER A 180 -6.24 -11.78 13.67
CA SER A 180 -5.97 -10.42 14.13
C SER A 180 -5.73 -9.43 12.97
N ALA A 181 -5.19 -9.89 11.83
CA ALA A 181 -4.83 -9.03 10.70
C ALA A 181 -6.02 -8.23 10.12
N ALA A 182 -7.20 -8.86 10.01
CA ALA A 182 -8.42 -8.19 9.53
C ALA A 182 -9.01 -7.20 10.55
N ARG A 183 -8.77 -7.40 11.86
CA ARG A 183 -9.16 -6.46 12.92
C ARG A 183 -8.20 -5.26 12.99
N CYS A 184 -6.91 -5.49 12.75
CA CYS A 184 -5.88 -4.45 12.82
C CYS A 184 -6.00 -3.43 11.69
N CYS A 185 -6.20 -3.86 10.43
CA CYS A 185 -6.41 -2.93 9.30
C CYS A 185 -7.72 -2.11 9.46
N ARG A 186 -8.77 -2.71 10.06
CA ARG A 186 -10.06 -2.03 10.28
C ARG A 186 -10.03 -1.08 11.49
N CYS A 187 -9.28 -1.39 12.55
CA CYS A 187 -8.99 -0.49 13.67
C CYS A 187 -8.09 0.68 13.26
N TRP A 188 -7.12 0.46 12.37
CA TRP A 188 -6.24 1.52 11.87
C TRP A 188 -6.99 2.57 11.03
N ARG A 189 -7.99 2.15 10.25
CA ARG A 189 -8.86 3.07 9.50
C ARG A 189 -9.68 4.02 10.40
N THR A 190 -9.83 3.71 11.70
CA THR A 190 -10.76 4.43 12.60
C THR A 190 -10.10 5.11 13.81
N ARG A 191 -8.80 4.92 14.12
CA ARG A 191 -8.16 5.52 15.31
C ARG A 191 -6.87 6.28 14.99
N ARG A 192 -6.71 7.44 15.64
CA ARG A 192 -5.61 8.42 15.50
C ARG A 192 -4.61 8.39 16.68
N ASP A 193 -4.52 7.29 17.43
CA ASP A 193 -3.67 7.19 18.63
C ASP A 193 -2.59 6.10 18.53
N PRO A 194 -1.42 6.26 19.19
CA PRO A 194 -0.33 5.30 19.16
C PRO A 194 -0.62 4.07 20.04
N TRP A 195 -0.30 2.88 19.54
CA TRP A 195 -0.55 1.61 20.22
C TRP A 195 0.34 1.43 21.48
N PRO A 196 -0.20 0.88 22.60
CA PRO A 196 0.63 0.52 23.74
C PRO A 196 1.40 -0.78 23.47
N ARG A 197 2.73 -0.74 23.71
CA ARG A 197 3.62 -1.92 23.58
C ARG A 197 3.07 -3.12 24.36
N PRO A 198 3.05 -4.35 23.80
CA PRO A 198 2.58 -5.51 24.54
C PRO A 198 3.53 -5.81 25.70
N SER A 199 2.99 -5.89 26.92
CA SER A 199 3.71 -6.41 28.08
C SER A 199 3.85 -7.94 27.96
N ALA A 200 5.00 -8.44 28.42
CA ALA A 200 5.55 -9.78 28.17
C ALA A 200 4.80 -10.98 28.82
N SER A 201 3.47 -11.04 28.78
CA SER A 201 2.69 -12.04 29.54
C SER A 201 2.06 -13.18 28.72
N TRP A 202 2.25 -13.24 27.39
CA TRP A 202 1.53 -14.21 26.54
C TRP A 202 2.33 -15.47 26.18
N ALA A 203 3.40 -15.77 26.93
CA ALA A 203 4.13 -17.03 26.82
C ALA A 203 3.66 -18.03 27.89
N ARG A 204 2.47 -18.63 27.69
CA ARG A 204 2.15 -19.98 28.19
C ARG A 204 0.82 -20.49 27.63
N VAL A 205 0.92 -21.28 26.58
CA VAL A 205 -0.08 -22.28 26.21
C VAL A 205 0.31 -23.58 26.92
N PRO A 206 -0.59 -24.27 27.63
CA PRO A 206 -0.43 -25.69 27.91
C PRO A 206 -1.18 -26.50 26.86
N SER A 207 -0.43 -27.27 26.07
CA SER A 207 -0.96 -28.31 25.18
C SER A 207 -1.54 -29.46 26.02
N ARG A 208 -2.86 -29.71 25.93
CA ARG A 208 -3.46 -30.96 26.47
C ARG A 208 -3.19 -32.10 25.48
N ARG A 209 -2.19 -32.93 25.82
CA ARG A 209 -2.10 -34.33 25.40
C ARG A 209 -3.02 -35.13 26.33
N SER A 210 -3.95 -35.90 25.79
CA SER A 210 -4.59 -36.99 26.53
C SER A 210 -4.21 -38.32 25.88
N SER A 211 -3.43 -39.05 26.66
CA SER A 211 -2.89 -40.38 26.49
C SER A 211 -3.95 -41.48 26.62
N THR A 212 -3.62 -42.60 25.99
CA THR A 212 -4.16 -43.96 26.09
C THR A 212 -4.52 -44.43 27.51
N ALA A 213 -5.65 -45.13 27.62
CA ALA A 213 -5.88 -46.16 28.65
C ALA A 213 -6.82 -47.25 28.11
N SER A 214 -6.33 -48.47 28.17
CA SER A 214 -6.95 -49.75 27.86
C SER A 214 -7.81 -50.25 29.03
N ALA A 215 -8.99 -50.83 28.76
CA ALA A 215 -9.63 -51.84 29.61
C ALA A 215 -10.63 -52.68 28.81
N SER A 216 -10.66 -53.96 29.17
CA SER A 216 -11.15 -55.16 28.51
C SER A 216 -12.66 -55.45 28.64
N SER A 217 -13.17 -56.13 27.60
CA SER A 217 -14.12 -57.25 27.55
C SER A 217 -15.44 -57.21 28.35
N SER A 218 -16.57 -57.35 27.65
CA SER A 218 -17.58 -58.40 27.92
C SER A 218 -18.62 -58.51 26.81
N THR A 219 -18.99 -59.76 26.55
CA THR A 219 -19.79 -60.35 25.46
C THR A 219 -21.30 -60.14 25.64
N ALA A 220 -22.03 -59.85 24.55
CA ALA A 220 -23.40 -60.35 24.36
C ALA A 220 -23.84 -60.24 22.87
N THR A 221 -24.24 -61.40 22.35
CA THR A 221 -24.84 -61.73 21.05
C THR A 221 -26.21 -61.09 20.81
N ALA A 222 -26.52 -60.72 19.55
CA ALA A 222 -27.61 -61.28 18.74
C ALA A 222 -28.17 -60.33 17.66
N THR A 223 -28.17 -60.84 16.42
CA THR A 223 -29.26 -60.81 15.42
C THR A 223 -29.63 -59.50 14.68
N THR A 224 -29.20 -59.48 13.41
CA THR A 224 -29.96 -59.23 12.15
C THR A 224 -30.96 -58.05 12.08
N TYR A 225 -30.76 -57.12 11.12
CA TYR A 225 -31.57 -56.95 9.88
C TYR A 225 -31.39 -55.55 9.27
N GLY A 226 -31.19 -55.48 7.95
CA GLY A 226 -31.85 -54.50 7.08
C GLY A 226 -31.22 -53.11 6.83
N SER A 227 -30.77 -52.94 5.58
CA SER A 227 -31.13 -51.81 4.70
C SER A 227 -30.36 -50.47 4.74
N THR A 228 -29.64 -50.21 3.65
CA THR A 228 -29.27 -48.90 3.04
C THR A 228 -30.53 -48.16 2.50
N PRO A 229 -30.52 -46.89 2.00
CA PRO A 229 -29.46 -45.85 1.93
C PRO A 229 -29.88 -44.37 2.21
N ALA A 230 -28.88 -43.48 2.09
CA ALA A 230 -28.90 -42.07 1.62
C ALA A 230 -29.16 -40.88 2.61
N PRO A 231 -28.47 -39.73 2.41
CA PRO A 231 -28.35 -38.66 3.40
C PRO A 231 -29.37 -37.52 3.23
N SER A 232 -29.92 -37.03 4.35
CA SER A 232 -30.68 -35.78 4.40
C SER A 232 -29.78 -34.61 4.81
N THR A 233 -29.83 -33.57 3.97
CA THR A 233 -29.23 -32.25 4.13
C THR A 233 -29.70 -31.58 5.43
N THR A 234 -28.76 -31.18 6.28
CA THR A 234 -29.01 -30.32 7.43
C THR A 234 -28.32 -28.98 7.22
N SER A 235 -29.10 -27.94 6.97
CA SER A 235 -28.68 -26.54 7.08
C SER A 235 -28.66 -26.13 8.55
N PRO A 236 -27.61 -25.46 9.06
CA PRO A 236 -27.68 -24.77 10.34
C PRO A 236 -27.99 -23.28 10.15
N THR A 237 -29.21 -22.93 10.57
CA THR A 237 -29.51 -21.92 11.61
C THR A 237 -28.75 -20.58 11.61
N GLY A 238 -29.43 -19.56 11.09
CA GLY A 238 -29.81 -18.31 11.78
C GLY A 238 -28.82 -17.58 12.71
N CYS A 239 -28.42 -16.37 12.29
CA CYS A 239 -27.89 -15.31 13.15
C CYS A 239 -29.03 -14.58 13.90
N PRO A 240 -28.90 -14.28 15.22
CA PRO A 240 -29.82 -13.39 15.91
C PRO A 240 -29.27 -11.96 15.97
N ASN A 241 -30.01 -11.00 15.42
CA ASN A 241 -30.21 -9.62 15.92
C ASN A 241 -30.45 -8.62 14.78
N SER A 242 -31.71 -8.26 14.58
CA SER A 242 -32.11 -6.98 13.98
C SER A 242 -33.27 -6.41 14.81
N PRO A 243 -33.23 -5.14 15.26
CA PRO A 243 -34.37 -4.50 15.90
C PRO A 243 -35.41 -4.02 14.85
N PRO A 244 -36.69 -3.87 15.22
CA PRO A 244 -37.75 -3.50 14.28
C PRO A 244 -37.77 -1.99 13.97
N PRO A 245 -38.31 -1.58 12.80
CA PRO A 245 -38.52 -0.16 12.48
C PRO A 245 -39.83 0.39 13.10
N PRO A 246 -39.94 1.71 13.29
CA PRO A 246 -41.15 2.34 13.80
C PRO A 246 -42.21 2.55 12.70
N TRP A 247 -43.44 2.26 13.10
CA TRP A 247 -44.74 2.63 12.53
C TRP A 247 -44.80 4.02 11.89
N SER A 248 -45.24 4.07 10.63
CA SER A 248 -46.35 4.85 10.06
C SER A 248 -46.43 4.64 8.55
#